data_AF-T1HLX0-F1
#
_entry.id   AF-T1HLX0-F1
#
_cell.length_a   1.000
_cell.length_b   1.000
_cell.length_c   1.000
_cell.angle_alpha   90.00
_cell.angle_beta   90.00
_cell.angle_gamma   90.00
#
_symmetry.space_group_name_H-M   'P 1'
#
loop_
_entity.id
_entity.type
_entity.pdbx_description
1 polymer ?
#
loop_
_entity_poly.entity_id
_entity_poly.type
_entity_poly.pdbx_seq_one_letter_code
_entity_poly.pdbx_strand_id
1 'polypeptide(L)'
;MFGFERRLTERFPSNGHVDGFRALHRTTVGDLETHAPSINLYDIISYMFTNIKITKKTEVVVAAPDYLVNVSQIFSSTDRIILNDYMMLKLAFNYMPFLSNSFSSTLLEFHKHLYGVKETVPRWETCIKTLQKYMGRGLEAILENSNGEREKK
;
A
#
# COMPACT_ATOMS: atom_id res chain seq x y z
N MET A 1 12.74 8.65 12.28
CA MET A 1 11.64 7.93 11.58
C MET A 1 10.25 8.53 11.83
N PHE A 2 9.75 8.62 13.06
CA PHE A 2 8.42 9.19 13.36
C PHE A 2 8.21 10.63 12.86
N GLY A 3 9.22 11.49 12.96
CA GLY A 3 9.15 12.86 12.42
C GLY A 3 8.97 12.91 10.90
N PHE A 4 9.49 11.91 10.17
CA PHE A 4 9.28 11.79 8.73
C PHE A 4 7.85 11.34 8.41
N GLU A 5 7.36 10.31 9.10
CA GLU A 5 5.98 9.82 8.93
C GLU A 5 4.96 10.92 9.25
N ARG A 6 5.18 11.68 10.32
CA ARG A 6 4.35 12.85 10.66
C ARG A 6 4.26 13.86 9.52
N ARG A 7 5.38 14.22 8.88
CA ARG A 7 5.41 15.16 7.74
C ARG A 7 4.62 14.63 6.54
N LEU A 8 4.65 13.33 6.29
CA LEU A 8 3.83 12.71 5.24
C LEU A 8 2.35 12.83 5.58
N THR A 9 1.95 12.50 6.81
CA THR A 9 0.55 12.53 7.25
C THR A 9 -0.02 13.95 7.30
N GLU A 10 0.75 14.95 7.75
CA GLU A 10 0.31 16.35 7.79
C GLU A 10 -0.02 16.91 6.40
N ARG A 11 0.65 16.42 5.36
CA ARG A 11 0.40 16.84 3.96
C ARG A 11 -0.53 15.90 3.22
N PHE A 12 -0.98 14.82 3.87
CA PHE A 12 -1.95 13.91 3.29
C PHE A 12 -3.28 14.64 3.09
N PRO A 13 -3.94 14.53 1.92
CA PRO A 13 -5.22 15.17 1.70
C PRO A 13 -6.24 14.64 2.71
N SER A 14 -6.62 15.47 3.69
CA SER A 14 -7.56 15.09 4.74
C SER A 14 -8.95 14.92 4.13
N ASN A 15 -9.45 13.69 4.13
CA ASN A 15 -10.86 13.28 3.96
C ASN A 15 -11.64 13.78 2.72
N GLY A 16 -10.97 14.32 1.69
CA GLY A 16 -11.64 14.87 0.51
C GLY A 16 -11.98 13.88 -0.62
N HIS A 17 -11.66 12.59 -0.51
CA HIS A 17 -11.84 11.62 -1.62
C HIS A 17 -12.31 10.24 -1.14
N VAL A 18 -13.48 10.20 -0.49
CA VAL A 18 -14.31 8.98 -0.45
C VAL A 18 -15.30 8.96 -1.63
N ASP A 19 -15.47 10.07 -2.36
CA ASP A 19 -16.23 10.10 -3.60
C ASP A 19 -15.35 9.65 -4.76
N GLY A 20 -15.38 8.35 -5.04
CA GLY A 20 -14.76 7.75 -6.21
C GLY A 20 -15.08 8.55 -7.48
N PHE A 21 -14.07 8.70 -8.34
CA PHE A 21 -14.15 9.21 -9.72
C PHE A 21 -13.98 10.72 -9.99
N ARG A 22 -13.91 11.64 -9.02
CA ARG A 22 -13.82 13.10 -9.32
C ARG A 22 -12.42 13.74 -9.43
N ALA A 23 -11.33 13.11 -8.96
CA ALA A 23 -9.96 13.59 -9.22
C ALA A 23 -9.04 12.53 -9.86
N LEU A 24 -9.53 11.83 -10.88
CA LEU A 24 -8.64 11.05 -11.74
C LEU A 24 -7.88 12.01 -12.65
N HIS A 25 -6.75 12.54 -12.18
CA HIS A 25 -5.90 13.40 -12.99
C HIS A 25 -5.07 12.54 -13.95
N ARG A 26 -5.39 12.63 -15.24
CA ARG A 26 -4.60 11.98 -16.30
C ARG A 26 -3.38 12.83 -16.61
N THR A 27 -2.22 12.20 -16.57
CA THR A 27 -0.92 12.83 -16.85
C THR A 27 -0.04 11.84 -17.61
N THR A 28 1.06 12.30 -18.18
CA THR A 28 2.05 11.37 -18.76
C THR A 28 3.13 11.00 -17.75
N VAL A 29 3.84 9.90 -17.99
CA VAL A 29 5.01 9.51 -17.17
C VAL A 29 6.12 10.57 -17.22
N GLY A 30 6.29 11.27 -18.35
CA GLY A 30 7.22 12.39 -18.46
C GLY A 30 6.84 13.58 -17.55
N ASP A 31 5.55 13.89 -17.47
CA ASP A 31 5.06 14.96 -16.60
C ASP A 31 5.20 14.58 -15.12
N LEU A 32 5.07 13.29 -14.77
CA LEU A 32 5.32 12.79 -13.42
C LEU A 32 6.75 13.06 -12.95
N GLU A 33 7.76 12.88 -13.81
CA GLU A 33 9.16 13.19 -13.48
C GLU A 33 9.32 14.68 -13.14
N THR A 34 8.54 15.54 -13.79
CA THR A 34 8.56 17.00 -13.56
C THR A 34 7.87 17.36 -12.25
N HIS A 35 6.75 16.72 -11.92
CA HIS A 35 6.01 16.97 -10.68
C HIS A 35 6.67 16.36 -9.44
N ALA A 36 7.39 15.24 -9.60
CA ALA A 36 8.03 14.53 -8.51
C ALA A 36 9.51 14.18 -8.79
N PRO A 37 10.39 15.18 -8.97
CA PRO A 37 11.78 14.95 -9.39
C PRO A 37 12.62 14.18 -8.37
N SER A 38 12.25 14.20 -7.09
CA SER A 38 12.97 13.49 -6.02
C SER A 38 12.72 11.99 -6.02
N ILE A 39 11.75 11.51 -6.81
CA ILE A 39 11.32 10.11 -6.86
C ILE A 39 11.47 9.64 -8.30
N ASN A 40 12.28 8.61 -8.52
CA ASN A 40 12.47 8.06 -9.86
C ASN A 40 11.30 7.14 -10.26
N LEU A 41 10.15 7.76 -10.54
CA LEU A 41 8.91 7.06 -10.86
C LEU A 41 9.00 6.28 -12.17
N TYR A 42 9.71 6.80 -13.18
CA TYR A 42 9.88 6.11 -14.46
C TYR A 42 10.56 4.75 -14.28
N ASP A 43 11.66 4.70 -13.52
CA ASP A 43 12.37 3.45 -13.27
C ASP A 43 11.53 2.50 -12.43
N ILE A 44 10.90 2.99 -11.36
CA ILE A 44 10.02 2.18 -10.50
C ILE A 44 8.90 1.53 -11.31
N ILE A 45 8.21 2.30 -12.16
CA ILE A 45 7.12 1.79 -13.00
C ILE A 45 7.67 0.79 -14.03
N SER A 46 8.81 1.08 -14.65
CA SER A 46 9.45 0.18 -15.62
C SER A 46 9.85 -1.16 -15.00
N TYR A 47 10.35 -1.15 -13.75
CA TYR A 47 10.66 -2.37 -13.01
C TYR A 47 9.41 -3.16 -12.57
N MET A 48 8.31 -2.47 -12.26
CA MET A 48 7.05 -3.14 -11.91
C MET A 48 6.38 -3.80 -13.12
N PHE A 49 6.50 -3.21 -14.32
CA PHE A 49 5.82 -3.67 -15.54
C PHE A 49 6.80 -4.17 -16.60
N THR A 50 7.56 -5.22 -16.29
CA THR A 50 8.60 -5.78 -17.19
C THR A 50 8.07 -6.29 -18.53
N ASN A 51 6.81 -6.71 -18.59
CA ASN A 51 6.18 -7.25 -19.80
C ASN A 51 5.61 -6.18 -20.75
N ILE A 52 5.66 -4.90 -20.37
CA ILE A 52 5.07 -3.80 -21.13
C ILE A 52 6.13 -2.73 -21.38
N LYS A 53 6.25 -2.26 -22.63
CA LYS A 53 7.15 -1.16 -22.96
C LYS A 53 6.56 0.17 -22.49
N ILE A 54 6.92 0.58 -21.28
CA ILE A 54 6.58 1.90 -20.74
C ILE A 54 7.46 2.96 -21.42
N THR A 55 6.85 4.07 -21.81
CA THR A 55 7.55 5.22 -22.39
C THR A 55 7.14 6.49 -21.67
N LYS A 56 7.89 7.59 -21.85
CA LYS A 56 7.53 8.88 -21.25
C LYS A 56 6.15 9.42 -21.70
N LYS A 57 5.65 8.95 -22.85
CA LYS A 57 4.32 9.31 -23.38
C LYS A 57 3.18 8.45 -22.84
N THR A 58 3.48 7.42 -22.06
CA THR A 58 2.46 6.55 -21.48
C THR A 58 1.58 7.36 -20.53
N GLU A 59 0.26 7.30 -20.74
CA GLU A 59 -0.71 7.97 -19.86
C GLU A 59 -0.89 7.17 -18.56
N VAL A 60 -0.96 7.91 -17.46
CA VAL A 60 -1.15 7.37 -16.12
C VAL A 60 -2.15 8.23 -15.36
N VAL A 61 -2.86 7.62 -14.43
CA VAL A 61 -3.87 8.29 -13.60
C VAL A 61 -3.31 8.48 -12.20
N VAL A 62 -3.28 9.73 -11.75
CA VAL A 62 -2.81 10.09 -10.40
C VAL A 62 -4.01 10.48 -9.55
N ALA A 63 -4.22 9.75 -8.46
CA ALA A 63 -5.35 9.98 -7.56
C ALA A 63 -5.20 11.26 -6.72
N ALA A 64 -3.96 11.67 -6.41
CA ALA A 64 -3.68 12.83 -5.58
C ALA A 64 -2.40 13.56 -6.09
N PRO A 65 -2.51 14.35 -7.17
CA PRO A 65 -1.34 15.01 -7.78
C PRO A 65 -0.64 15.97 -6.81
N ASP A 66 -1.38 16.77 -6.04
CA ASP A 66 -0.81 17.70 -5.07
C ASP A 66 -0.04 16.98 -3.96
N TYR A 67 -0.56 15.84 -3.51
CA TYR A 67 0.13 15.01 -2.53
C TYR A 67 1.45 14.48 -3.08
N LEU A 68 1.47 14.04 -4.34
CA LEU A 68 2.68 13.53 -4.97
C LEU A 68 3.80 14.61 -5.03
N VAL A 69 3.45 15.85 -5.37
CA VAL A 69 4.38 16.99 -5.35
C VAL A 69 4.89 17.23 -3.92
N ASN A 70 4.00 17.24 -2.93
CA ASN A 70 4.35 17.43 -1.53
C ASN A 70 5.29 16.33 -1.01
N VAL A 71 5.05 15.07 -1.39
CA VAL A 71 5.92 13.93 -1.03
C VAL A 71 7.29 14.10 -1.67
N SER A 72 7.36 14.50 -2.94
CA SER A 72 8.63 14.78 -3.62
C SER A 72 9.47 15.83 -2.87
N GLN A 73 8.83 16.89 -2.38
CA GLN A 73 9.50 17.92 -1.56
C GLN A 73 9.96 17.41 -0.18
N ILE A 74 9.18 16.51 0.44
CA ILE A 74 9.60 15.87 1.70
C ILE A 74 10.82 15.00 1.43
N PHE A 75 10.82 14.24 0.33
CA PHE A 75 11.91 13.34 -0.04
C PHE A 75 13.20 14.11 -0.34
N SER A 76 13.15 15.24 -1.06
CA SER A 76 14.36 16.05 -1.33
C SER A 76 14.98 16.64 -0.07
N SER A 77 14.18 16.89 0.97
CA SER A 77 14.63 17.50 2.23
C SER A 77 14.88 16.49 3.35
N THR A 78 14.78 15.20 3.08
CA THR A 78 14.99 14.14 4.06
C THR A 78 16.29 13.39 3.78
N ASP A 79 17.06 13.11 4.82
CA ASP A 79 18.28 12.29 4.72
C ASP A 79 17.95 10.89 4.16
N ARG A 80 18.80 10.42 3.25
CA ARG A 80 18.72 9.08 2.65
C ARG A 80 18.70 7.96 3.70
N ILE A 81 19.40 8.12 4.82
CA ILE A 81 19.39 7.13 5.92
C ILE A 81 17.97 7.01 6.47
N ILE A 82 17.32 8.14 6.76
CA ILE A 82 15.95 8.16 7.30
C ILE A 82 14.95 7.57 6.31
N LEU A 83 15.11 7.86 5.01
CA LEU A 83 14.27 7.28 3.96
C LEU A 83 14.42 5.76 3.90
N ASN A 84 15.65 5.25 3.92
CA ASN A 84 15.92 3.82 3.88
C ASN A 84 15.36 3.11 5.12
N ASP A 85 15.63 3.64 6.32
CA ASP A 85 15.13 3.07 7.57
C ASP A 85 13.60 3.01 7.59
N TYR A 86 12.93 4.05 7.10
CA TYR A 86 11.49 4.07 6.98
C TYR A 86 10.99 2.99 5.99
N MET A 87 11.58 2.92 4.79
CA MET A 87 11.19 1.91 3.79
C MET A 87 11.39 0.48 4.31
N MET A 88 12.52 0.20 4.96
CA MET A 88 12.83 -1.09 5.56
C MET A 88 11.88 -1.42 6.71
N LEU A 89 11.51 -0.45 7.54
CA LEU A 89 10.56 -0.71 8.61
C LEU A 89 9.15 -0.97 8.06
N LYS A 90 8.69 -0.23 7.04
CA LYS A 90 7.40 -0.52 6.37
C LYS A 90 7.43 -1.91 5.73
N LEU A 91 8.54 -2.33 5.14
CA LEU A 91 8.71 -3.68 4.63
C LEU A 91 8.57 -4.71 5.76
N ALA A 92 9.35 -4.55 6.83
CA ALA A 92 9.32 -5.46 7.97
C ALA A 92 7.91 -5.61 8.55
N PHE A 93 7.20 -4.49 8.78
CA PHE A 93 5.82 -4.52 9.28
C PHE A 93 4.84 -5.29 8.39
N ASN A 94 5.01 -5.26 7.06
CA ASN A 94 4.16 -6.01 6.15
C ASN A 94 4.40 -7.52 6.21
N TYR A 95 5.63 -7.96 6.49
CA TYR A 95 6.00 -9.38 6.51
C TYR A 95 5.93 -10.01 7.90
N MET A 96 6.08 -9.23 8.98
CA MET A 96 6.01 -9.71 10.36
C MET A 96 4.83 -10.65 10.67
N PRO A 97 3.59 -10.41 10.21
CA PRO A 97 2.45 -11.32 10.46
C PRO A 97 2.62 -12.74 9.91
N PHE A 98 3.49 -12.92 8.92
CA PHE A 98 3.73 -14.18 8.23
C PHE A 98 4.97 -14.93 8.75
N LEU A 99 5.71 -14.33 9.68
CA LEU A 99 6.90 -14.92 10.29
C LEU A 99 6.53 -15.77 11.53
N SER A 100 7.53 -16.22 12.28
CA SER A 100 7.33 -16.97 13.53
C SER A 100 6.56 -16.14 14.56
N ASN A 101 5.97 -16.85 15.53
CA ASN A 101 5.13 -16.25 16.57
C ASN A 101 5.82 -15.11 17.35
N SER A 102 7.15 -15.11 17.47
CA SER A 102 7.90 -14.05 18.15
C SER A 102 7.79 -12.69 17.44
N PHE A 103 7.76 -12.69 16.10
CA PHE A 103 7.59 -11.45 15.33
C PHE A 103 6.15 -10.97 15.38
N SER A 104 5.20 -11.89 15.22
CA SER A 104 3.78 -11.58 15.30
C SER A 104 3.35 -11.09 16.69
N SER A 105 3.93 -11.62 17.78
CA SER A 105 3.68 -11.15 19.14
C SER A 105 4.23 -9.75 19.38
N THR A 106 5.44 -9.46 18.88
CA THR A 106 6.04 -8.12 18.96
C THR A 106 5.20 -7.09 18.20
N LEU A 107 4.71 -7.46 17.01
CA LEU A 107 3.82 -6.61 16.23
C LEU A 107 2.48 -6.35 16.95
N LEU A 108 1.93 -7.37 17.60
CA LEU A 108 0.71 -7.23 18.38
C LEU A 108 0.90 -6.25 19.54
N GLU A 109 2.00 -6.37 20.29
CA GLU A 109 2.30 -5.47 21.40
C GLU A 109 2.38 -4.02 20.92
N PHE A 110 3.07 -3.79 19.81
CA PHE A 110 3.13 -2.48 19.16
C PHE A 110 1.73 -1.95 18.78
N HIS A 111 0.89 -2.76 18.13
CA HIS A 111 -0.48 -2.37 17.78
C HIS A 111 -1.39 -2.17 18.99
N LYS A 112 -1.18 -2.91 20.09
CA LYS A 112 -1.91 -2.74 21.34
C LYS A 112 -1.64 -1.36 21.94
N HIS A 113 -0.39 -0.91 21.93
CA HIS A 113 -0.01 0.41 22.42
C HIS A 113 -0.52 1.56 21.53
N LEU A 114 -0.46 1.41 20.21
CA LEU A 114 -0.84 2.48 19.28
C LEU A 114 -2.34 2.58 18.99
N TYR A 115 -3.00 1.44 18.79
CA TYR A 115 -4.38 1.37 18.31
C TYR A 115 -5.34 0.78 19.35
N GLY A 116 -4.85 0.40 20.53
CA GLY A 116 -5.68 -0.19 21.58
C GLY A 116 -6.19 -1.60 21.24
N VAL A 117 -5.56 -2.30 20.30
CA VAL A 117 -5.94 -3.66 19.90
C VAL A 117 -5.78 -4.60 21.09
N LYS A 118 -6.89 -5.20 21.56
CA LYS A 118 -6.93 -6.01 22.79
C LYS A 118 -6.56 -7.47 22.57
N GLU A 119 -6.82 -8.01 21.37
CA GLU A 119 -6.69 -9.45 21.10
C GLU A 119 -5.99 -9.73 19.77
N THR A 120 -5.25 -10.85 19.73
CA THR A 120 -4.69 -11.41 18.50
C THR A 120 -5.80 -11.92 17.60
N VAL A 121 -5.77 -11.54 16.32
CA VAL A 121 -6.58 -12.22 15.30
C VAL A 121 -6.17 -13.70 15.27
N PRO A 122 -7.09 -14.64 15.45
CA PRO A 122 -6.76 -16.05 15.43
C PRO A 122 -6.20 -16.48 14.07
N ARG A 123 -5.32 -17.49 14.08
CA ARG A 123 -4.55 -17.87 12.88
C ARG A 123 -5.44 -18.26 11.70
N TRP A 124 -6.56 -18.95 11.94
CA TRP A 124 -7.49 -19.34 10.88
C TRP A 124 -8.09 -18.11 10.18
N GLU A 125 -8.39 -17.04 10.92
CA GLU A 125 -8.97 -15.82 10.36
C GLU A 125 -7.93 -15.08 9.52
N THR A 126 -6.67 -15.04 9.98
CA THR A 126 -5.55 -14.53 9.18
C THR A 126 -5.36 -15.32 7.88
N CYS A 127 -5.49 -16.66 7.93
CA CYS A 127 -5.43 -17.50 6.73
C CYS A 127 -6.57 -17.17 5.75
N ILE A 128 -7.81 -17.05 6.23
CA ILE A 128 -8.96 -16.70 5.39
C ILE A 128 -8.81 -15.30 4.78
N LYS A 129 -8.39 -14.30 5.56
CA LYS A 129 -8.11 -12.94 5.06
C LYS A 129 -7.03 -12.95 3.98
N THR A 130 -5.99 -13.76 4.17
CA THR A 130 -4.90 -13.91 3.20
C THR A 130 -5.42 -14.57 1.91
N LEU A 131 -6.20 -15.64 2.04
CA LEU A 131 -6.82 -16.32 0.90
C LEU A 131 -7.75 -15.38 0.12
N GLN A 132 -8.62 -14.65 0.82
CA GLN A 132 -9.51 -13.68 0.20
C GLN A 132 -8.74 -12.56 -0.52
N LYS A 133 -7.62 -12.09 0.04
CA LYS A 133 -6.78 -11.04 -0.55
C LYS A 133 -6.12 -11.47 -1.86
N TYR A 134 -5.58 -12.70 -1.92
CA TYR A 134 -4.80 -13.15 -3.08
C TYR A 134 -5.59 -14.02 -4.07
N MET A 135 -6.63 -14.70 -3.60
CA MET A 135 -7.43 -15.67 -4.37
C MET A 135 -8.94 -15.43 -4.18
N GLY A 136 -9.38 -14.19 -3.99
CA GLY A 136 -10.78 -13.83 -3.72
C GLY A 136 -11.76 -14.46 -4.73
N ARG A 137 -11.49 -14.34 -6.03
CA ARG A 137 -12.32 -14.96 -7.08
C ARG A 137 -12.38 -16.50 -6.99
N GLY A 138 -11.26 -17.13 -6.63
CA GLY A 138 -11.21 -18.58 -6.45
C GLY A 138 -12.03 -19.02 -5.23
N LEU A 139 -11.94 -18.25 -4.13
CA LEU A 139 -12.74 -18.47 -2.94
C LEU A 139 -14.24 -18.28 -3.21
N GLU A 140 -14.61 -17.24 -3.97
CA GLU A 140 -16.00 -16.99 -4.41
C GLU A 140 -16.57 -18.17 -5.21
N ALA A 141 -15.81 -18.67 -6.19
CA ALA A 141 -16.24 -19.82 -7.00
C ALA A 141 -16.44 -21.10 -6.16
N ILE A 142 -15.58 -21.35 -5.16
CA ILE A 142 -15.73 -22.49 -4.25
C ILE A 142 -17.00 -22.34 -3.39
N LEU A 143 -17.26 -21.13 -2.88
CA LEU A 143 -18.43 -20.85 -2.07
C LEU A 143 -19.74 -21.05 -2.85
N GLU A 144 -19.82 -20.55 -4.08
CA GLU A 144 -20.97 -20.73 -4.96
C GLU A 144 -21.26 -22.22 -5.22
N ASN A 145 -20.24 -23.00 -5.57
CA ASN A 145 -20.37 -24.45 -5.76
C ASN A 145 -20.85 -25.18 -4.48
N SER A 146 -20.30 -24.82 -3.32
CA SER A 146 -20.67 -25.44 -2.04
C SER A 146 -22.11 -25.13 -1.61
N ASN A 147 -22.63 -23.95 -1.97
CA ASN A 147 -24.01 -23.58 -1.70
C ASN A 147 -24.98 -24.31 -2.66
N GLY A 148 -24.62 -24.45 -3.93
CA GLY A 148 -25.39 -25.23 -4.90
C GLY A 148 -25.49 -26.72 -4.57
N GLU A 149 -24.53 -27.29 -3.82
CA GLU A 149 -24.62 -28.66 -3.29
C GLU A 149 -25.51 -28.77 -2.04
N ARG A 150 -25.60 -27.71 -1.23
CA ARG A 150 -26.47 -27.66 -0.05
C ARG A 150 -27.94 -27.46 -0.39
N GLU A 151 -28.25 -26.73 -1.47
CA GLU A 151 -29.64 -26.54 -1.95
C GLU A 151 -30.21 -27.78 -2.63
N LYS A 152 -29.35 -28.73 -3.04
CA LYS A 152 -29.75 -30.01 -3.66
C LYS A 152 -30.04 -31.12 -2.64
N LYS A 153 -29.88 -30.86 -1.34
CA LYS A 153 -30.07 -31.82 -0.26
C LYS A 153 -31.23 -31.39 0.63
#